data_AF-A0A2V8FGZ4-F1
#
_entry.id   AF-A0A2V8FGZ4-F1
#
_cell.length_a   1.000
_cell.length_b   1.000
_cell.length_c   1.000
_cell.angle_alpha   90.00
_cell.angle_beta   90.00
_cell.angle_gamma   90.00
#
_symmetry.space_group_name_H-M   'P 1'
#
loop_
_entity.id
_entity.type
_entity.pdbx_description
1 polymer ?
#
loop_
_entity_poly.entity_id
_entity_poly.type
_entity_poly.pdbx_seq_one_letter_code
_entity_poly.pdbx_strand_id
1 'polypeptide(L)'
;MTAAARFLDIDLSRVYEKVVSSHLVLEPEKDRARKRHEMGKRFAELIGLAAIFTVVIVLLKLAPASVAGQGPTPNATAGDTKTAGPATKTPWGEPDLQGIWTNDYEIPLQRPARYANKEFFTDEERAELDRVRTGIISEDSRPHSRGSEKDVSGAYNAGIFLTHKHTGRRTSLIVDPPDGRVPAPTPEAMARRREAREYQLALLQATDACKNNQRECAGGKYGPPSPRRQEPPPIYPVAALNRSDNPEDRGLSERCMAARLPDFGGIAGFYLQVVQSPRVVSIFYDTGQGQGWQRIIPVTDKPHLPSTVRQWWGDSRGRWEGDTLVVDVTNFTPKTDFQGSRENLHLVERWRRTDAKTIEYAVTLEDPMTWTRAWTVKLDLSRQGDKGNRVYKEPRCHEGNYGMPALLHGARIEEKAYAEHRGPHPATICNSGCGGIENFQVGVDDVQVEESRPVGGR
;
A
#
# COMPACT_ATOMS: atom_id res chain seq x y z
N MET A 1 34.85 16.64 -41.08
CA MET A 1 35.36 15.43 -40.39
C MET A 1 34.52 15.29 -39.12
N THR A 2 33.28 14.79 -39.13
CA THR A 2 32.67 13.55 -39.67
C THR A 2 33.02 12.30 -38.83
N ALA A 3 31.97 11.59 -38.39
CA ALA A 3 31.86 10.25 -37.75
C ALA A 3 31.51 10.28 -36.23
N ALA A 4 30.23 10.20 -35.82
CA ALA A 4 29.33 9.03 -35.77
C ALA A 4 29.66 8.09 -34.58
N ALA A 5 28.90 8.11 -33.47
CA ALA A 5 27.59 7.48 -33.26
C ALA A 5 27.60 5.95 -33.52
N ARG A 6 27.80 5.16 -32.46
CA ARG A 6 27.39 3.74 -32.34
C ARG A 6 27.13 3.39 -30.88
N PHE A 7 25.88 3.53 -30.45
CA PHE A 7 25.32 2.74 -29.34
C PHE A 7 24.21 1.86 -29.93
N LEU A 8 24.15 0.63 -29.45
CA LEU A 8 23.43 -0.50 -30.05
C LEU A 8 21.94 -0.20 -30.33
N ASP A 9 21.57 -0.32 -31.60
CA ASP A 9 20.21 -0.66 -32.04
C ASP A 9 19.91 -2.11 -31.62
N ILE A 10 18.98 -2.29 -30.69
CA ILE A 10 18.32 -3.58 -30.48
C ILE A 10 17.12 -3.61 -31.44
N ASP A 11 17.30 -4.29 -32.56
CA ASP A 11 16.23 -4.54 -33.53
C ASP A 11 15.21 -5.52 -32.92
N LEU A 12 14.15 -4.98 -32.34
CA LEU A 12 13.05 -5.72 -31.71
C LEU A 12 12.29 -6.60 -32.72
N SER A 13 12.43 -6.38 -34.04
CA SER A 13 11.78 -7.20 -35.05
C SER A 13 12.38 -8.61 -35.15
N ARG A 14 13.70 -8.75 -34.95
CA ARG A 14 14.41 -10.04 -34.89
C ARG A 14 14.14 -10.85 -33.61
N VAL A 15 13.82 -10.19 -32.50
CA VAL A 15 13.42 -10.87 -31.26
C VAL A 15 12.02 -11.48 -31.43
N TYR A 16 11.13 -10.78 -32.13
CA TYR A 16 9.77 -11.24 -32.39
C TYR A 16 9.73 -12.45 -33.35
N GLU A 17 10.53 -12.45 -34.41
CA GLU A 17 10.62 -13.58 -35.35
C GLU A 17 11.17 -14.87 -34.70
N LYS A 18 12.14 -14.74 -33.79
CA LYS A 18 12.73 -15.88 -33.08
C LYS A 18 11.76 -16.55 -32.10
N VAL A 19 10.87 -15.77 -31.47
CA VAL A 19 9.86 -16.31 -30.55
C VAL A 19 8.76 -17.03 -31.32
N VAL A 20 8.31 -16.48 -32.45
CA VAL A 20 7.21 -17.04 -33.25
C VAL A 20 7.64 -18.30 -34.02
N SER A 21 8.89 -18.41 -34.47
CA SER A 21 9.38 -19.59 -35.20
C SER A 21 9.59 -20.84 -34.32
N SER A 22 9.53 -20.73 -32.99
CA SER A 22 9.86 -21.83 -32.07
C SER A 22 8.70 -22.77 -31.74
N HIS A 23 7.46 -22.46 -32.15
CA HIS A 23 6.25 -23.16 -31.70
C HIS A 23 5.48 -23.95 -32.77
N LEU A 24 6.03 -24.15 -33.97
CA LEU A 24 5.38 -24.94 -35.02
C LEU A 24 6.37 -25.81 -35.79
N VAL A 25 6.84 -26.90 -35.16
CA VAL A 25 7.41 -28.03 -35.89
C VAL A 25 6.76 -29.32 -35.37
N LEU A 26 5.87 -29.89 -36.16
CA LEU A 26 5.36 -31.24 -35.93
C LEU A 26 6.48 -32.24 -36.26
N GLU A 27 7.06 -32.88 -35.25
CA GLU A 27 8.06 -33.96 -35.43
C GLU A 27 7.46 -35.18 -36.17
N PRO A 28 8.18 -35.81 -37.10
CA PRO A 28 7.71 -36.98 -37.85
C PRO A 28 7.55 -38.22 -36.95
N GLU A 29 6.53 -39.02 -37.24
CA GLU A 29 5.99 -40.09 -36.38
C GLU A 29 7.01 -41.18 -35.97
N LYS A 30 8.04 -41.41 -36.78
CA LYS A 30 9.10 -42.41 -36.53
C LYS A 30 9.99 -42.06 -35.34
N ASP A 31 10.24 -40.79 -35.05
CA ASP A 31 11.09 -40.36 -33.94
C ASP A 31 10.37 -40.43 -32.58
N ARG A 32 9.04 -40.33 -32.56
CA ARG A 32 8.23 -40.50 -31.34
C ARG A 32 8.25 -41.93 -30.81
N ALA A 33 8.25 -42.92 -31.69
CA ALA A 33 8.30 -44.33 -31.31
C ALA A 33 9.65 -44.70 -30.68
N ARG A 34 10.77 -44.21 -31.25
CA ARG A 34 12.11 -44.44 -30.70
C ARG A 34 12.31 -43.76 -29.34
N LYS A 35 11.90 -42.49 -29.21
CA LYS A 35 11.93 -41.77 -27.92
C LYS A 35 11.05 -42.42 -26.84
N ARG A 36 9.88 -42.97 -27.20
CA ARG A 36 9.03 -43.72 -26.25
C ARG A 36 9.71 -44.98 -25.72
N HIS A 37 10.45 -45.70 -26.57
CA HIS A 37 11.16 -46.91 -26.14
C HIS A 37 12.38 -46.58 -25.25
N GLU A 38 13.13 -45.53 -25.57
CA GLU A 38 14.24 -45.04 -24.73
C GLU A 38 13.77 -44.49 -23.38
N MET A 39 12.66 -43.72 -23.36
CA MET A 39 12.09 -43.22 -22.11
C MET A 39 11.53 -44.35 -21.23
N GLY A 40 10.95 -45.40 -21.81
CA GLY A 40 10.51 -46.58 -21.07
C GLY A 40 11.66 -47.33 -20.38
N LYS A 41 12.82 -47.44 -21.04
CA LYS A 41 14.03 -48.01 -20.44
C LYS A 41 14.58 -47.15 -19.29
N ARG A 42 14.68 -45.82 -19.49
CA ARG A 42 15.17 -44.89 -18.45
C ARG A 42 14.22 -44.82 -17.25
N PHE A 43 12.91 -44.96 -17.46
CA PHE A 43 11.91 -44.99 -16.39
C PHE A 43 12.00 -46.28 -15.56
N ALA A 44 12.26 -47.43 -16.20
CA ALA A 44 12.47 -48.70 -15.50
C ALA A 44 13.79 -48.70 -14.68
N GLU A 45 14.86 -48.10 -15.20
CA GLU A 45 16.14 -47.92 -14.48
C GLU A 45 16.00 -47.00 -13.26
N LEU A 46 15.20 -45.92 -13.36
CA LEU A 46 14.90 -45.01 -12.25
C LEU A 46 14.07 -45.67 -11.14
N ILE A 47 13.11 -46.55 -11.48
CA ILE A 47 12.34 -47.32 -10.50
C ILE A 47 13.25 -48.32 -9.76
N GLY A 48 14.20 -48.95 -10.47
CA GLY A 48 15.20 -49.84 -9.85
C GLY A 48 16.09 -49.11 -8.84
N LEU A 49 16.55 -47.90 -9.18
CA LEU A 49 17.35 -47.06 -8.26
C LEU A 49 16.53 -46.58 -7.04
N ALA A 50 15.26 -46.22 -7.23
CA ALA A 50 14.38 -45.83 -6.14
C ALA A 50 14.11 -46.99 -5.16
N ALA A 51 13.97 -48.23 -5.66
CA ALA A 51 13.80 -49.41 -4.82
C ALA A 51 15.05 -49.69 -3.95
N ILE A 52 16.25 -49.51 -4.52
CA ILE A 52 17.52 -49.66 -3.79
C ILE A 52 17.65 -48.58 -2.71
N PHE A 53 17.34 -47.32 -3.02
CA PHE A 53 17.36 -46.23 -2.04
C PHE A 53 16.36 -46.45 -0.88
N THR A 54 15.19 -47.00 -1.19
CA THR A 54 14.16 -47.30 -0.18
C THR A 54 14.64 -48.41 0.77
N VAL A 55 15.30 -49.46 0.25
CA VAL A 55 15.88 -50.54 1.08
C VAL A 55 17.02 -50.02 1.96
N VAL A 56 17.88 -49.14 1.44
CA VAL A 56 18.97 -48.51 2.21
C VAL A 56 18.42 -47.62 3.33
N ILE A 57 17.36 -46.84 3.08
CA ILE A 57 16.71 -45.99 4.10
C ILE A 57 16.04 -46.84 5.20
N VAL A 58 15.41 -47.97 4.83
CA VAL A 58 14.81 -48.89 5.81
C VAL A 58 15.87 -49.59 6.66
N LEU A 59 17.02 -49.96 6.07
CA LEU A 59 18.16 -50.52 6.81
C LEU A 59 18.84 -49.51 7.74
N LEU A 60 18.90 -48.22 7.35
CA LEU A 60 19.41 -47.14 8.21
C LEU A 60 18.48 -46.78 9.38
N LYS A 61 17.18 -47.09 9.28
CA LYS A 61 16.19 -46.87 10.36
C LYS A 61 16.23 -47.94 11.46
N LEU A 62 17.01 -49.02 11.30
CA LEU A 62 17.09 -50.15 12.25
C LEU A 62 18.37 -50.16 13.11
N ALA A 63 19.24 -49.15 13.00
CA ALA A 63 20.40 -48.99 13.87
C ALA A 63 20.10 -48.04 15.05
N PRO A 64 20.16 -48.48 16.32
CA PRO A 64 20.04 -47.58 17.45
C PRO A 64 21.37 -46.83 17.63
N ALA A 65 21.47 -45.62 17.05
CA ALA A 65 22.55 -44.69 17.35
C ALA A 65 22.04 -43.66 18.38
N SER A 66 22.53 -43.75 19.61
CA SER A 66 22.38 -42.73 20.63
C SER A 66 23.25 -41.52 20.27
N VAL A 67 22.64 -40.53 19.61
CA VAL A 67 23.28 -39.21 19.41
C VAL A 67 22.81 -38.27 20.51
N ALA A 68 23.73 -38.00 21.44
CA ALA A 68 23.56 -36.94 22.42
C ALA A 68 23.74 -35.57 21.75
N GLY A 69 22.73 -34.71 21.91
CA GLY A 69 22.87 -33.26 22.07
C GLY A 69 23.24 -32.43 20.84
N GLN A 70 22.25 -32.07 20.02
CA GLN A 70 22.04 -30.72 19.49
C GLN A 70 20.54 -30.53 19.26
N GLY A 71 19.81 -30.15 20.31
CA GLY A 71 18.43 -29.71 20.15
C GLY A 71 18.39 -28.40 19.37
N PRO A 72 17.41 -28.17 18.48
CA PRO A 72 17.24 -26.88 17.85
C PRO A 72 17.08 -25.82 18.95
N THR A 73 17.92 -24.79 18.92
CA THR A 73 17.68 -23.55 19.67
C THR A 73 16.26 -23.10 19.37
N PRO A 74 15.41 -22.88 20.38
CA PRO A 74 14.03 -22.47 20.14
C PRO A 74 14.08 -21.11 19.43
N ASN A 75 13.68 -21.11 18.15
CA ASN A 75 13.23 -19.90 17.48
C ASN A 75 12.13 -19.33 18.36
N ALA A 76 12.30 -18.08 18.79
CA ALA A 76 11.30 -17.33 19.53
C ALA A 76 9.98 -17.35 18.74
N THR A 77 9.10 -18.25 19.14
CA THR A 77 7.69 -18.24 18.76
C THR A 77 7.06 -16.97 19.31
N ALA A 78 6.37 -16.24 18.45
CA ALA A 78 5.38 -15.26 18.86
C ALA A 78 4.41 -15.96 19.83
N GLY A 79 4.46 -15.59 21.11
CA GLY A 79 3.77 -16.30 22.18
C GLY A 79 4.43 -16.23 23.56
N ASP A 80 5.60 -15.60 23.71
CA ASP A 80 6.16 -15.32 25.03
C ASP A 80 5.36 -14.19 25.72
N THR A 81 4.30 -14.57 26.41
CA THR A 81 3.59 -13.79 27.46
C THR A 81 4.44 -13.66 28.73
N LYS A 82 5.76 -13.45 28.60
CA LYS A 82 6.52 -12.79 29.66
C LYS A 82 6.12 -11.33 29.62
N THR A 83 5.50 -10.85 30.71
CA THR A 83 5.23 -9.42 30.94
C THR A 83 6.44 -8.61 30.49
N ALA A 84 6.25 -7.72 29.52
CA ALA A 84 7.33 -6.87 29.03
C ALA A 84 7.92 -6.10 30.23
N GLY A 85 9.24 -5.93 30.24
CA GLY A 85 9.91 -5.12 31.26
C GLY A 85 9.38 -3.67 31.25
N PRO A 86 9.71 -2.86 32.27
CA PRO A 86 9.27 -1.47 32.32
C PRO A 86 9.82 -0.65 31.15
N ALA A 87 9.11 0.43 30.80
CA ALA A 87 9.61 1.43 29.86
C ALA A 87 10.94 2.01 30.35
N THR A 88 11.91 2.13 29.45
CA THR A 88 13.24 2.67 29.77
C THR A 88 13.28 4.19 29.64
N LYS A 89 14.31 4.80 30.23
CA LYS A 89 14.63 6.21 30.07
C LYS A 89 15.95 6.37 29.33
N THR A 90 16.08 7.49 28.64
CA THR A 90 17.33 7.92 27.99
C THR A 90 18.37 8.31 29.05
N PRO A 91 19.67 8.41 28.70
CA PRO A 91 20.70 8.90 29.61
C PRO A 91 20.46 10.31 30.15
N TRP A 92 19.62 11.11 29.47
CA TRP A 92 19.23 12.46 29.90
C TRP A 92 17.87 12.51 30.60
N GLY A 93 17.26 11.37 30.92
CA GLY A 93 16.13 11.25 31.85
C GLY A 93 14.73 11.28 31.22
N GLU A 94 14.61 11.52 29.92
CA GLU A 94 13.36 11.45 29.17
C GLU A 94 12.94 10.00 28.88
N PRO A 95 11.65 9.70 28.67
CA PRO A 95 11.22 8.40 28.15
C PRO A 95 11.97 8.03 26.86
N ASP A 96 12.53 6.83 26.85
CA ASP A 96 13.26 6.30 25.70
C ASP A 96 12.24 5.75 24.70
N LEU A 97 12.02 6.41 23.58
CA LEU A 97 11.20 5.95 22.46
C LEU A 97 12.05 5.27 21.37
N GLN A 98 13.38 5.22 21.52
CA GLN A 98 14.27 4.73 20.48
C GLN A 98 14.00 3.27 20.13
N GLY A 99 14.17 2.95 18.85
CA GLY A 99 14.03 1.59 18.34
C GLY A 99 13.33 1.54 17.00
N ILE A 100 13.17 0.32 16.50
CA ILE A 100 12.35 0.02 15.33
C ILE A 100 11.01 -0.48 15.84
N TRP A 101 9.94 0.10 15.30
CA TRP A 101 8.57 -0.15 15.71
C TRP A 101 7.72 -0.48 14.48
N THR A 102 6.70 -1.29 14.66
CA THR A 102 5.73 -1.66 13.60
C THR A 102 4.34 -1.75 14.20
N ASN A 103 3.33 -1.80 13.34
CA ASN A 103 2.00 -2.24 13.71
C ASN A 103 1.81 -3.70 13.25
N ASP A 104 1.70 -4.62 14.19
CA ASP A 104 1.50 -6.06 13.95
C ASP A 104 0.04 -6.44 13.67
N TYR A 105 -0.89 -5.51 13.86
CA TYR A 105 -2.32 -5.77 13.80
C TYR A 105 -3.02 -5.03 12.66
N GLU A 106 -3.92 -5.74 11.99
CA GLU A 106 -4.88 -5.16 11.05
C GLU A 106 -6.07 -4.62 11.86
N ILE A 107 -6.14 -3.31 11.97
CA ILE A 107 -7.26 -2.59 12.59
C ILE A 107 -7.75 -1.58 11.56
N PRO A 108 -9.03 -1.62 11.16
CA PRO A 108 -9.53 -0.66 10.19
C PRO A 108 -9.52 0.75 10.80
N LEU A 109 -9.36 1.79 9.96
CA LEU A 109 -9.39 3.17 10.43
C LEU A 109 -10.75 3.45 11.10
N GLN A 110 -11.82 3.15 10.36
CA GLN A 110 -13.20 3.34 10.80
C GLN A 110 -13.84 2.01 11.21
N ARG A 111 -14.75 2.05 12.17
CA ARG A 111 -15.46 0.86 12.64
C ARG A 111 -16.48 0.39 11.61
N PRO A 112 -16.41 -0.86 11.11
CA PRO A 112 -17.44 -1.41 10.23
C PRO A 112 -18.85 -1.32 10.84
N ALA A 113 -19.85 -1.00 10.03
CA ALA A 113 -21.23 -0.75 10.50
C ALA A 113 -21.83 -1.95 11.26
N ARG A 114 -21.46 -3.17 10.85
CA ARG A 114 -21.88 -4.43 11.50
C ARG A 114 -21.50 -4.53 12.98
N TYR A 115 -20.48 -3.81 13.43
CA TYR A 115 -20.04 -3.82 14.82
C TYR A 115 -20.67 -2.71 15.67
N ALA A 116 -21.44 -1.79 15.08
CA ALA A 116 -22.11 -0.70 15.78
C ALA A 116 -21.19 -0.01 16.82
N ASN A 117 -21.49 -0.10 18.12
CA ASN A 117 -20.68 0.50 19.20
C ASN A 117 -19.74 -0.50 19.90
N LYS A 118 -19.55 -1.69 19.33
CA LYS A 118 -18.63 -2.69 19.88
C LYS A 118 -17.19 -2.23 19.66
N GLU A 119 -16.52 -1.81 20.72
CA GLU A 119 -15.16 -1.28 20.67
C GLU A 119 -14.10 -2.39 20.52
N PHE A 120 -14.30 -3.54 21.16
CA PHE A 120 -13.34 -4.63 21.21
C PHE A 120 -13.92 -5.95 20.72
N PHE A 121 -13.11 -6.72 20.00
CA PHE A 121 -13.36 -8.12 19.70
C PHE A 121 -13.02 -9.01 20.91
N THR A 122 -13.71 -10.15 21.03
CA THR A 122 -13.25 -11.25 21.88
C THR A 122 -12.09 -11.99 21.20
N ASP A 123 -11.37 -12.82 21.96
CA ASP A 123 -10.26 -13.59 21.38
C ASP A 123 -10.76 -14.64 20.37
N GLU A 124 -11.95 -15.20 20.59
CA GLU A 124 -12.59 -16.13 19.65
C GLU A 124 -12.96 -15.45 18.33
N GLU A 125 -13.51 -14.24 18.38
CA GLU A 125 -13.84 -13.48 17.17
C GLU A 125 -12.60 -13.13 16.35
N ARG A 126 -11.50 -12.78 17.01
CA ARG A 126 -10.23 -12.49 16.33
C ARG A 126 -9.66 -13.74 15.66
N ALA A 127 -9.71 -14.89 16.34
CA ALA A 127 -9.26 -16.15 15.78
C ALA A 127 -10.08 -16.54 14.54
N GLU A 128 -11.39 -16.33 14.57
CA GLU A 128 -12.25 -16.58 13.42
C GLU A 128 -11.97 -15.61 12.26
N LEU A 129 -11.83 -14.31 12.54
CA LEU A 129 -11.49 -13.31 11.52
C LEU A 129 -10.12 -13.58 10.87
N ASP A 130 -9.13 -14.00 11.65
CA ASP A 130 -7.81 -14.41 11.12
C ASP A 130 -7.93 -15.63 10.21
N ARG A 131 -8.77 -16.62 10.58
CA ARG A 131 -9.04 -17.80 9.77
C ARG A 131 -9.72 -17.43 8.45
N VAL A 132 -10.73 -16.56 8.47
CA VAL A 132 -11.45 -16.09 7.29
C VAL A 132 -10.50 -15.35 6.34
N ARG A 133 -9.72 -14.40 6.87
CA ARG A 133 -8.77 -13.60 6.07
C ARG A 133 -7.73 -14.45 5.37
N THR A 134 -7.16 -15.43 6.08
CA THR A 134 -6.17 -16.36 5.51
C THR A 134 -6.75 -17.12 4.31
N GLY A 135 -8.04 -17.47 4.36
CA GLY A 135 -8.75 -18.10 3.23
C GLY A 135 -8.81 -17.21 1.99
N ILE A 136 -9.25 -15.95 2.16
CA ILE A 136 -9.41 -14.97 1.06
C ILE A 136 -8.07 -14.73 0.34
N ILE A 137 -6.99 -14.58 1.10
CA ILE A 137 -5.65 -14.30 0.57
C ILE A 137 -5.14 -15.42 -0.36
N SER A 138 -5.59 -16.66 -0.13
CA SER A 138 -5.12 -17.85 -0.85
C SER A 138 -5.85 -18.10 -2.19
N GLU A 139 -6.95 -17.38 -2.44
CA GLU A 139 -7.78 -17.58 -3.64
C GLU A 139 -7.42 -16.57 -4.74
N ASP A 140 -7.26 -17.05 -5.99
CA ASP A 140 -7.17 -16.20 -7.18
C ASP A 140 -8.58 -15.70 -7.53
N SER A 141 -8.92 -14.51 -7.06
CA SER A 141 -10.27 -13.95 -7.11
C SER A 141 -10.56 -13.09 -8.35
N ARG A 142 -9.79 -13.20 -9.44
CA ARG A 142 -10.01 -12.42 -10.68
C ARG A 142 -11.46 -12.56 -11.18
N PRO A 143 -12.33 -11.54 -10.96
CA PRO A 143 -13.78 -11.72 -11.09
C PRO A 143 -14.29 -11.30 -12.47
N HIS A 144 -13.39 -11.20 -13.45
CA HIS A 144 -13.65 -10.55 -14.73
C HIS A 144 -13.61 -11.55 -15.89
N SER A 145 -14.39 -11.27 -16.93
CA SER A 145 -14.34 -12.05 -18.16
C SER A 145 -12.90 -12.06 -18.67
N ARG A 146 -12.36 -13.27 -18.86
CA ARG A 146 -10.98 -13.49 -19.26
C ARG A 146 -10.66 -12.69 -20.53
N GLY A 147 -9.63 -11.84 -20.48
CA GLY A 147 -9.19 -10.99 -21.58
C GLY A 147 -9.89 -9.64 -21.71
N SER A 148 -10.78 -9.26 -20.79
CA SER A 148 -11.30 -7.88 -20.72
C SER A 148 -10.24 -6.90 -20.23
N GLU A 149 -10.40 -5.60 -20.53
CA GLU A 149 -9.50 -4.55 -20.02
C GLU A 149 -9.40 -4.59 -18.49
N LYS A 150 -10.51 -4.88 -17.80
CA LYS A 150 -10.55 -5.03 -16.34
C LYS A 150 -9.81 -6.27 -15.83
N ASP A 151 -9.83 -7.38 -16.57
CA ASP A 151 -9.08 -8.60 -16.24
C ASP A 151 -7.57 -8.35 -16.28
N VAL A 152 -7.09 -7.62 -17.29
CA VAL A 152 -5.64 -7.33 -17.44
C VAL A 152 -5.15 -6.14 -16.61
N SER A 153 -6.04 -5.23 -16.19
CA SER A 153 -5.67 -4.08 -15.35
C SER A 153 -5.50 -4.40 -13.87
N GLY A 154 -5.87 -5.60 -13.42
CA GLY A 154 -5.80 -6.02 -12.03
C GLY A 154 -4.38 -6.33 -11.55
N ALA A 155 -4.14 -6.19 -10.25
CA ALA A 155 -2.88 -6.62 -9.64
C ALA A 155 -2.78 -8.15 -9.68
N TYR A 156 -1.70 -8.68 -10.24
CA TYR A 156 -1.37 -10.08 -10.09
C TYR A 156 -0.99 -10.34 -8.62
N ASN A 157 -1.33 -11.53 -8.10
CA ASN A 157 -0.84 -12.15 -6.85
C ASN A 157 -0.77 -11.31 -5.54
N ALA A 158 -1.86 -10.63 -5.18
CA ALA A 158 -2.00 -9.91 -3.90
C ALA A 158 -1.60 -10.74 -2.66
N GLY A 159 -1.82 -12.06 -2.65
CA GLY A 159 -1.44 -12.91 -1.52
C GLY A 159 0.06 -13.07 -1.28
N ILE A 160 0.92 -12.77 -2.26
CA ILE A 160 2.38 -12.88 -2.13
C ILE A 160 3.02 -11.55 -1.74
N PHE A 161 2.52 -10.42 -2.27
CA PHE A 161 3.18 -9.12 -2.12
C PHE A 161 2.58 -8.20 -1.06
N LEU A 162 1.45 -8.56 -0.46
CA LEU A 162 0.82 -7.77 0.60
C LEU A 162 1.19 -8.29 1.99
N THR A 163 1.20 -7.38 2.96
CA THR A 163 1.45 -7.70 4.37
C THR A 163 0.20 -8.34 4.98
N HIS A 164 0.38 -9.48 5.62
CA HIS A 164 -0.68 -10.20 6.34
C HIS A 164 -0.49 -10.01 7.84
N LYS A 165 -1.44 -9.32 8.48
CA LYS A 165 -1.41 -9.01 9.90
C LYS A 165 -2.53 -9.72 10.63
N HIS A 166 -2.31 -9.99 11.92
CA HIS A 166 -3.35 -10.53 12.79
C HIS A 166 -4.43 -9.49 13.03
N THR A 167 -5.64 -9.94 13.28
CA THR A 167 -6.75 -9.07 13.67
C THR A 167 -6.45 -8.45 15.03
N GLY A 168 -6.48 -7.11 15.09
CA GLY A 168 -6.27 -6.39 16.34
C GLY A 168 -7.42 -6.55 17.31
N ARG A 169 -7.23 -6.09 18.55
CA ARG A 169 -8.27 -6.17 19.59
C ARG A 169 -9.40 -5.18 19.37
N ARG A 170 -9.11 -4.02 18.80
CA ARG A 170 -10.09 -2.96 18.52
C ARG A 170 -10.79 -3.21 17.20
N THR A 171 -12.05 -2.80 17.13
CA THR A 171 -12.83 -2.82 15.87
C THR A 171 -12.57 -1.58 14.99
N SER A 172 -11.83 -0.59 15.50
CA SER A 172 -11.41 0.63 14.80
C SER A 172 -10.17 1.25 15.43
N LEU A 173 -9.38 2.00 14.63
CA LEU A 173 -8.31 2.86 15.13
C LEU A 173 -8.88 4.14 15.76
N ILE A 174 -10.02 4.64 15.25
CA ILE A 174 -10.73 5.78 15.85
C ILE A 174 -11.31 5.36 17.20
N VAL A 175 -10.98 6.15 18.24
CA VAL A 175 -11.44 5.96 19.63
C VAL A 175 -12.35 7.08 20.12
N ASP A 176 -12.26 8.26 19.51
CA ASP A 176 -13.22 9.35 19.67
C ASP A 176 -13.47 9.94 18.28
N PRO A 177 -14.71 10.02 17.77
CA PRO A 177 -15.98 9.56 18.34
C PRO A 177 -16.02 8.12 18.87
N PRO A 178 -16.82 7.81 19.92
CA PRO A 178 -16.99 6.44 20.42
C PRO A 178 -17.56 5.46 19.40
N ASP A 179 -18.28 5.94 18.37
CA ASP A 179 -18.78 5.14 17.26
C ASP A 179 -17.67 4.66 16.30
N GLY A 180 -16.44 5.14 16.49
CA GLY A 180 -15.27 4.73 15.72
C GLY A 180 -15.33 5.22 14.26
N ARG A 181 -16.06 6.30 13.97
CA ARG A 181 -16.20 6.88 12.63
C ARG A 181 -15.52 8.24 12.53
N VAL A 182 -15.08 8.59 11.33
CA VAL A 182 -14.68 9.96 11.02
C VAL A 182 -15.92 10.84 11.14
N PRO A 183 -15.83 12.01 11.80
CA PRO A 183 -16.96 12.93 11.89
C PRO A 183 -17.49 13.36 10.51
N ALA A 184 -18.76 13.76 10.49
CA ALA A 184 -19.40 14.22 9.26
C ALA A 184 -18.61 15.37 8.61
N PRO A 185 -18.53 15.41 7.27
CA PRO A 185 -17.90 16.52 6.58
C PRO A 185 -18.72 17.81 6.73
N THR A 186 -18.05 18.97 6.71
CA THR A 186 -18.75 20.26 6.69
C THR A 186 -19.39 20.56 5.33
N PRO A 187 -20.35 21.50 5.23
CA PRO A 187 -20.90 21.96 3.95
C PRO A 187 -19.82 22.40 2.95
N GLU A 188 -18.78 23.08 3.42
CA GLU A 188 -17.65 23.53 2.62
C GLU A 188 -16.85 22.34 2.08
N ALA A 189 -16.61 21.33 2.92
CA ALA A 189 -15.93 20.10 2.51
C ALA A 189 -16.74 19.32 1.47
N MET A 190 -18.06 19.22 1.66
CA MET A 190 -18.96 18.60 0.68
C MET A 190 -18.99 19.37 -0.64
N ALA A 191 -18.93 20.70 -0.61
CA ALA A 191 -18.85 21.51 -1.83
C ALA A 191 -17.56 21.24 -2.61
N ARG A 192 -16.40 21.19 -1.94
CA ARG A 192 -15.11 20.84 -2.57
C ARG A 192 -15.13 19.43 -3.18
N ARG A 193 -15.70 18.45 -2.48
CA ARG A 193 -15.84 17.07 -2.99
C ARG A 193 -16.72 17.02 -4.23
N ARG A 194 -17.86 17.72 -4.23
CA ARG A 194 -18.75 17.80 -5.40
C ARG A 194 -18.06 18.42 -6.60
N GLU A 195 -17.35 19.54 -6.42
CA GLU A 195 -16.62 20.19 -7.51
C GLU A 195 -15.53 19.27 -8.09
N ALA A 196 -14.77 18.59 -7.24
CA ALA A 196 -13.78 17.61 -7.67
C ALA A 196 -14.42 16.42 -8.44
N ARG A 197 -15.58 15.94 -7.97
CA ARG A 197 -16.33 14.87 -8.64
C ARG A 197 -16.88 15.32 -9.99
N GLU A 198 -17.44 16.52 -10.09
CA GLU A 198 -17.91 17.09 -11.36
C GLU A 198 -16.76 17.21 -12.38
N TYR A 199 -15.59 17.65 -11.92
CA TYR A 199 -14.40 17.71 -12.74
C TYR A 199 -13.94 16.31 -13.21
N GLN A 200 -13.92 15.32 -12.30
CA GLN A 200 -13.60 13.94 -12.64
C GLN A 200 -14.57 13.38 -13.70
N LEU A 201 -15.88 13.59 -13.53
CA LEU A 201 -16.89 13.15 -14.48
C LEU A 201 -16.72 13.81 -15.85
N ALA A 202 -16.31 15.07 -15.88
CA ALA A 202 -16.00 15.76 -17.14
C ALA A 202 -14.80 15.11 -17.87
N LEU A 203 -13.79 14.62 -17.15
CA LEU A 203 -12.66 13.88 -17.73
C LEU A 203 -13.06 12.49 -18.25
N LEU A 204 -14.16 11.92 -17.75
CA LEU A 204 -14.66 10.60 -18.12
C LEU A 204 -15.76 10.61 -19.19
N GLN A 205 -16.39 11.76 -19.43
CA GLN A 205 -17.58 11.93 -20.27
C GLN A 205 -17.56 11.16 -21.60
N ALA A 206 -16.42 11.10 -22.28
CA ALA A 206 -16.28 10.46 -23.60
C ALA A 206 -15.73 9.02 -23.56
N THR A 207 -15.53 8.47 -22.37
CA THR A 207 -14.91 7.15 -22.19
C THR A 207 -15.94 6.02 -22.19
N ASP A 208 -15.44 4.80 -22.42
CA ASP A 208 -16.23 3.58 -22.29
C ASP A 208 -16.77 3.37 -20.87
N ALA A 209 -16.16 3.98 -19.84
CA ALA A 209 -16.68 3.97 -18.48
C ALA A 209 -18.07 4.61 -18.40
N CYS A 210 -18.26 5.78 -19.02
CA CYS A 210 -19.56 6.44 -19.09
C CYS A 210 -20.51 5.75 -20.08
N LYS A 211 -19.99 5.30 -21.23
CA LYS A 211 -20.78 4.61 -22.26
C LYS A 211 -21.45 3.34 -21.73
N ASN A 212 -20.72 2.57 -20.91
CA ASN A 212 -21.17 1.30 -20.36
C ASN A 212 -21.72 1.44 -18.92
N ASN A 213 -21.98 2.66 -18.45
CA ASN A 213 -22.50 2.96 -17.12
C ASN A 213 -21.72 2.27 -15.98
N GLN A 214 -20.39 2.30 -16.08
CA GLN A 214 -19.51 1.70 -15.08
C GLN A 214 -19.47 2.56 -13.80
N ARG A 215 -19.13 1.94 -12.66
CA ARG A 215 -19.14 2.56 -11.32
C ARG A 215 -18.35 3.87 -11.28
N GLU A 216 -17.24 3.92 -11.99
CA GLU A 216 -16.31 5.04 -12.06
C GLU A 216 -17.01 6.32 -12.60
N CYS A 217 -17.95 6.16 -13.54
CA CYS A 217 -18.76 7.26 -14.11
C CYS A 217 -20.18 7.35 -13.50
N ALA A 218 -20.43 6.78 -12.32
CA ALA A 218 -21.73 6.93 -11.65
C ALA A 218 -22.10 8.41 -11.46
N GLY A 219 -23.28 8.80 -11.94
CA GLY A 219 -23.76 10.19 -11.95
C GLY A 219 -23.29 11.04 -13.14
N GLY A 220 -22.42 10.52 -13.99
CA GLY A 220 -21.97 11.17 -15.24
C GLY A 220 -22.89 10.87 -16.43
N LYS A 221 -22.60 11.52 -17.56
CA LYS A 221 -23.30 11.30 -18.84
C LYS A 221 -22.28 10.98 -19.92
N TYR A 222 -22.59 10.02 -20.78
CA TYR A 222 -21.78 9.77 -21.97
C TYR A 222 -22.03 10.84 -23.03
N GLY A 223 -20.97 11.34 -23.66
CA GLY A 223 -21.04 12.39 -24.67
C GLY A 223 -19.69 12.69 -25.32
N PRO A 224 -19.60 13.74 -26.15
CA PRO A 224 -18.31 14.19 -26.69
C PRO A 224 -17.35 14.61 -25.56
N PRO A 225 -16.03 14.67 -25.77
CA PRO A 225 -15.09 15.13 -24.75
C PRO A 225 -15.49 16.49 -24.16
N SER A 226 -15.50 16.58 -22.83
CA SER A 226 -15.85 17.83 -22.14
C SER A 226 -14.77 18.90 -22.34
N PRO A 227 -15.14 20.17 -22.63
CA PRO A 227 -14.18 21.28 -22.67
C PRO A 227 -13.40 21.45 -21.36
N ARG A 228 -14.00 21.08 -20.23
CA ARG A 228 -13.38 21.16 -18.90
C ARG A 228 -12.11 20.33 -18.76
N ARG A 229 -11.87 19.37 -19.67
CA ARG A 229 -10.62 18.60 -19.71
C ARG A 229 -9.37 19.48 -19.80
N GLN A 230 -9.48 20.65 -20.44
CA GLN A 230 -8.39 21.60 -20.61
C GLN A 230 -8.27 22.59 -19.44
N GLU A 231 -9.22 22.59 -18.51
CA GLU A 231 -9.16 23.43 -17.31
C GLU A 231 -8.13 22.86 -16.32
N PRO A 232 -7.47 23.71 -15.53
CA PRO A 232 -6.71 23.24 -14.37
C PRO A 232 -7.65 22.53 -13.38
N PRO A 233 -7.17 21.52 -12.64
CA PRO A 233 -7.98 20.85 -11.64
C PRO A 233 -8.39 21.84 -10.53
N PRO A 234 -9.62 21.75 -10.01
CA PRO A 234 -10.11 22.66 -8.97
C PRO A 234 -9.34 22.53 -7.65
N ILE A 235 -8.68 21.39 -7.45
CA ILE A 235 -7.86 21.07 -6.29
C ILE A 235 -6.56 20.42 -6.73
N TYR A 236 -5.47 20.61 -5.98
CA TYR A 236 -4.21 19.93 -6.27
C TYR A 236 -4.44 18.41 -6.35
N PRO A 237 -4.07 17.74 -7.46
CA PRO A 237 -4.31 16.32 -7.62
C PRO A 237 -3.40 15.52 -6.71
N VAL A 238 -4.02 14.73 -5.84
CA VAL A 238 -3.33 13.75 -4.99
C VAL A 238 -3.46 12.31 -5.51
N ALA A 239 -4.47 12.09 -6.35
CA ALA A 239 -4.71 10.85 -7.08
C ALA A 239 -4.64 11.13 -8.59
N ALA A 240 -4.47 10.07 -9.39
CA ALA A 240 -4.34 10.21 -10.84
C ALA A 240 -5.64 10.74 -11.46
N LEU A 241 -5.51 11.65 -12.41
CA LEU A 241 -6.60 12.14 -13.25
C LEU A 241 -6.70 11.28 -14.52
N ASN A 242 -7.86 11.28 -15.18
CA ASN A 242 -8.04 10.58 -16.46
C ASN A 242 -7.38 11.36 -17.64
N ARG A 243 -6.14 11.81 -17.46
CA ARG A 243 -5.32 12.60 -18.40
C ARG A 243 -3.84 12.55 -17.99
N SER A 244 -2.93 13.00 -18.84
CA SER A 244 -1.48 12.97 -18.57
C SER A 244 -0.77 14.11 -19.27
N ASP A 245 -1.33 15.31 -19.13
CA ASP A 245 -0.81 16.53 -19.76
C ASP A 245 0.42 17.02 -19.02
N ASN A 246 0.41 16.91 -17.69
CA ASN A 246 1.52 17.27 -16.81
C ASN A 246 1.82 16.17 -15.78
N PRO A 247 3.01 16.16 -15.16
CA PRO A 247 3.32 15.26 -14.06
C PRO A 247 2.30 15.32 -12.91
N GLU A 248 1.70 16.49 -12.68
CA GLU A 248 0.64 16.72 -11.69
C GLU A 248 -0.67 15.97 -11.97
N ASP A 249 -0.91 15.54 -13.21
CA ASP A 249 -2.08 14.71 -13.51
C ASP A 249 -1.92 13.27 -12.99
N ARG A 250 -0.71 12.92 -12.54
CA ARG A 250 -0.37 11.62 -11.95
C ARG A 250 -0.50 11.66 -10.44
N GLY A 251 -0.90 10.54 -9.85
CA GLY A 251 -1.13 10.46 -8.40
C GLY A 251 0.17 10.62 -7.61
N LEU A 252 0.07 11.01 -6.33
CA LEU A 252 1.24 11.16 -5.47
C LEU A 252 2.07 9.88 -5.39
N SER A 253 1.45 8.70 -5.44
CA SER A 253 2.18 7.43 -5.43
C SER A 253 3.07 7.23 -6.65
N GLU A 254 2.57 7.54 -7.84
CA GLU A 254 3.35 7.43 -9.09
C GLU A 254 4.48 8.45 -9.13
N ARG A 255 4.27 9.60 -8.47
CA ARG A 255 5.26 10.67 -8.32
C ARG A 255 6.24 10.44 -7.18
N CYS A 256 6.09 9.36 -6.41
CA CYS A 256 6.90 9.05 -5.22
C CYS A 256 6.79 10.09 -4.10
N MET A 257 5.60 10.66 -3.93
CA MET A 257 5.29 11.73 -2.99
C MET A 257 4.07 11.39 -2.10
N ALA A 258 3.71 10.11 -1.94
CA ALA A 258 2.51 9.75 -1.17
C ALA A 258 2.73 9.72 0.36
N ALA A 259 3.95 9.96 0.83
CA ALA A 259 4.25 10.19 2.23
C ALA A 259 3.39 11.33 2.79
N ARG A 260 2.62 11.04 3.83
CA ARG A 260 1.65 11.96 4.46
C ARG A 260 1.63 11.78 5.97
N LEU A 261 1.06 12.76 6.67
CA LEU A 261 0.74 12.64 8.09
C LEU A 261 -0.77 12.82 8.35
N PRO A 262 -1.33 12.12 9.34
CA PRO A 262 -0.73 10.98 10.03
C PRO A 262 -0.60 9.74 9.12
N ASP A 263 0.43 8.92 9.36
CA ASP A 263 0.64 7.64 8.66
C ASP A 263 0.37 6.48 9.62
N PHE A 264 -0.63 5.66 9.30
CA PHE A 264 -1.02 4.48 10.07
C PHE A 264 -0.59 3.17 9.39
N GLY A 265 0.20 3.28 8.31
CA GLY A 265 0.59 2.16 7.47
C GLY A 265 -0.35 1.90 6.31
N GLY A 266 0.05 0.91 5.50
CA GLY A 266 -0.75 0.42 4.40
C GLY A 266 -0.48 -1.05 4.11
N ILE A 267 -1.00 -1.50 2.98
CA ILE A 267 -0.97 -2.91 2.55
C ILE A 267 0.46 -3.46 2.32
N ALA A 268 1.44 -2.58 2.12
CA ALA A 268 2.85 -2.93 1.90
C ALA A 268 3.69 -2.99 3.19
N GLY A 269 3.07 -2.79 4.36
CA GLY A 269 3.73 -2.80 5.66
C GLY A 269 3.84 -1.41 6.29
N PHE A 270 4.36 -1.37 7.50
CA PHE A 270 4.57 -0.14 8.26
C PHE A 270 5.68 -0.35 9.28
N TYR A 271 6.84 0.25 9.03
CA TYR A 271 7.91 0.30 10.02
C TYR A 271 8.32 1.73 10.27
N LEU A 272 8.63 2.05 11.52
CA LEU A 272 9.27 3.32 11.85
C LEU A 272 10.50 3.08 12.71
N GLN A 273 11.52 3.90 12.51
CA GLN A 273 12.68 3.98 13.37
C GLN A 273 12.70 5.31 14.10
N VAL A 274 12.67 5.25 15.42
CA VAL A 274 12.85 6.43 16.28
C VAL A 274 14.30 6.51 16.71
N VAL A 275 14.89 7.69 16.53
CA VAL A 275 16.20 8.08 17.07
C VAL A 275 16.02 9.35 17.88
N GLN A 276 16.55 9.38 19.11
CA GLN A 276 16.38 10.51 20.01
C GLN A 276 17.72 11.17 20.33
N SER A 277 17.65 12.47 20.55
CA SER A 277 18.67 13.29 21.20
C SER A 277 17.96 14.20 22.21
N PRO A 278 18.68 14.86 23.13
CA PRO A 278 18.06 15.71 24.15
C PRO A 278 17.15 16.84 23.62
N ARG A 279 17.22 17.18 22.33
CA ARG A 279 16.47 18.31 21.74
C ARG A 279 15.73 17.97 20.46
N VAL A 280 15.83 16.73 19.98
CA VAL A 280 15.26 16.32 18.70
C VAL A 280 14.87 14.86 18.78
N VAL A 281 13.66 14.54 18.32
CA VAL A 281 13.24 13.19 17.98
C VAL A 281 13.15 13.08 16.47
N SER A 282 13.87 12.12 15.89
CA SER A 282 13.80 11.81 14.46
C SER A 282 13.01 10.52 14.28
N ILE A 283 12.06 10.52 13.35
CA ILE A 283 11.29 9.33 12.98
C ILE A 283 11.52 9.10 11.50
N PHE A 284 12.12 7.96 11.15
CA PHE A 284 12.15 7.47 9.77
C PHE A 284 10.99 6.51 9.58
N TYR A 285 10.16 6.75 8.57
CA TYR A 285 9.06 5.89 8.17
C TYR A 285 9.53 5.06 6.97
N ASP A 286 9.49 3.74 7.07
CA ASP A 286 9.62 2.82 5.96
C ASP A 286 8.21 2.36 5.57
N THR A 287 7.60 3.16 4.70
CA THR A 287 6.22 3.00 4.27
C THR A 287 6.09 3.19 2.76
N GLY A 288 5.01 2.64 2.19
CA GLY A 288 4.82 2.58 0.74
C GLY A 288 5.85 1.67 0.07
N GLN A 289 5.66 1.33 -1.21
CA GLN A 289 6.59 0.49 -1.97
C GLN A 289 7.94 1.23 -2.22
N GLY A 290 8.75 1.43 -1.17
CA GLY A 290 10.01 2.17 -1.22
C GLY A 290 9.88 3.70 -1.13
N GLN A 291 8.85 4.24 -0.47
CA GLN A 291 8.61 5.68 -0.32
C GLN A 291 9.05 6.23 1.04
N GLY A 292 9.97 5.54 1.71
CA GLY A 292 10.38 5.88 3.06
C GLY A 292 10.82 7.34 3.21
N TRP A 293 10.54 7.94 4.36
CA TRP A 293 10.75 9.37 4.57
C TRP A 293 11.14 9.66 6.01
N GLN A 294 11.83 10.80 6.21
CA GLN A 294 12.35 11.18 7.51
C GLN A 294 11.64 12.44 8.03
N ARG A 295 11.09 12.33 9.24
CA ARG A 295 10.55 13.42 10.02
C ARG A 295 11.53 13.83 11.11
N ILE A 296 11.72 15.13 11.28
CA ILE A 296 12.48 15.72 12.38
C ILE A 296 11.51 16.48 13.28
N ILE A 297 11.52 16.17 14.56
CA ILE A 297 10.64 16.79 15.58
C ILE A 297 11.55 17.50 16.60
N PRO A 298 11.73 18.83 16.46
CA PRO A 298 12.41 19.62 17.49
C PRO A 298 11.63 19.57 18.80
N VAL A 299 12.30 19.21 19.90
CA VAL A 299 11.78 19.33 21.26
C VAL A 299 12.17 20.71 21.78
N THR A 300 11.22 21.64 21.78
CA THR A 300 11.52 23.07 21.96
C THR A 300 10.30 23.90 22.34
N ASP A 301 10.54 24.98 23.09
CA ASP A 301 9.52 26.01 23.40
C ASP A 301 9.45 27.13 22.34
N LYS A 302 10.12 26.94 21.19
CA LYS A 302 10.08 27.92 20.11
C LYS A 302 8.71 27.84 19.43
N PRO A 303 8.15 28.98 19.00
CA PRO A 303 6.89 28.96 18.28
C PRO A 303 7.02 28.21 16.95
N HIS A 304 5.87 27.83 16.40
CA HIS A 304 5.80 27.35 15.03
C HIS A 304 6.36 28.37 14.04
N LEU A 305 6.78 27.88 12.87
CA LEU A 305 7.12 28.74 11.75
C LEU A 305 5.94 29.66 11.39
N PRO A 306 6.18 30.84 10.81
CA PRO A 306 5.11 31.68 10.29
C PRO A 306 4.18 30.88 9.39
N SER A 307 2.86 31.11 9.48
CA SER A 307 1.84 30.34 8.75
C SER A 307 1.95 30.45 7.21
N THR A 308 2.79 31.33 6.69
CA THR A 308 3.13 31.42 5.26
C THR A 308 4.14 30.35 4.83
N VAL A 309 4.90 29.77 5.76
CA VAL A 309 5.88 28.72 5.50
C VAL A 309 5.19 27.37 5.68
N ARG A 310 4.74 26.78 4.57
CA ARG A 310 4.04 25.49 4.55
C ARG A 310 4.99 24.35 4.19
N GLN A 311 4.94 23.27 4.96
CA GLN A 311 5.81 22.10 4.78
C GLN A 311 4.99 20.88 4.35
N TRP A 312 5.66 19.94 3.68
CA TRP A 312 5.01 18.73 3.15
C TRP A 312 4.35 17.89 4.26
N TRP A 313 5.04 17.72 5.39
CA TRP A 313 4.54 16.99 6.57
C TRP A 313 4.16 17.92 7.73
N GLY A 314 3.96 19.21 7.45
CA GLY A 314 3.72 20.23 8.49
C GLY A 314 4.95 20.55 9.36
N ASP A 315 4.86 21.64 10.12
CA ASP A 315 5.87 22.05 11.10
C ASP A 315 5.57 21.41 12.45
N SER A 316 6.43 20.48 12.89
CA SER A 316 6.27 19.74 14.15
C SER A 316 6.98 20.44 15.31
N ARG A 317 6.33 20.51 16.49
CA ARG A 317 6.92 21.00 17.75
C ARG A 317 6.64 20.03 18.88
N GLY A 318 7.70 19.40 19.39
CA GLY A 318 7.63 18.45 20.48
C GLY A 318 7.83 19.10 21.86
N ARG A 319 7.15 18.56 22.87
CA ARG A 319 7.40 18.81 24.30
C ARG A 319 7.11 17.55 25.11
N TRP A 320 7.73 17.42 26.28
CA TRP A 320 7.45 16.31 27.19
C TRP A 320 6.39 16.70 28.22
N GLU A 321 5.34 15.88 28.35
CA GLU A 321 4.34 15.93 29.40
C GLU A 321 4.43 14.64 30.23
N GLY A 322 5.19 14.68 31.32
CA GLY A 322 5.46 13.49 32.13
C GLY A 322 6.23 12.43 31.33
N ASP A 323 5.58 11.30 31.04
CA ASP A 323 6.15 10.17 30.29
C ASP A 323 5.77 10.16 28.80
N THR A 324 5.11 11.22 28.32
CA THR A 324 4.54 11.31 26.98
C THR A 324 5.20 12.44 26.18
N LEU A 325 5.67 12.14 24.97
CA LEU A 325 6.06 13.17 24.00
C LEU A 325 4.78 13.67 23.32
N VAL A 326 4.48 14.94 23.47
CA VAL A 326 3.37 15.61 22.79
C VAL A 326 3.92 16.42 21.64
N VAL A 327 3.39 16.21 20.44
CA VAL A 327 3.83 16.90 19.22
C VAL A 327 2.65 17.66 18.63
N ASP A 328 2.78 18.97 18.57
CA ASP A 328 1.87 19.84 17.84
C ASP A 328 2.34 19.97 16.39
N VAL A 329 1.43 19.83 15.42
CA VAL A 329 1.77 19.87 13.99
C VAL A 329 0.80 20.76 13.24
N THR A 330 1.32 21.81 12.62
CA THR A 330 0.56 22.78 11.82
C THR A 330 1.25 23.05 10.48
N ASN A 331 0.82 24.07 9.74
CA ASN A 331 1.50 24.55 8.53
C ASN A 331 1.66 23.50 7.41
N PHE A 332 0.65 22.64 7.22
CA PHE A 332 0.64 21.70 6.10
C PHE A 332 0.51 22.44 4.75
N THR A 333 1.12 21.85 3.73
CA THR A 333 0.94 22.25 2.32
C THR A 333 -0.45 21.85 1.81
N PRO A 334 -1.07 22.61 0.89
CA PRO A 334 -2.31 22.19 0.22
C PRO A 334 -2.11 21.02 -0.78
N LYS A 335 -0.87 20.53 -0.94
CA LYS A 335 -0.46 19.50 -1.90
C LYS A 335 -0.51 18.07 -1.35
N THR A 336 -0.87 17.92 -0.07
CA THR A 336 -1.09 16.65 0.61
C THR A 336 -2.55 16.56 1.05
N ASP A 337 -3.05 15.35 1.26
CA ASP A 337 -4.43 15.12 1.70
C ASP A 337 -4.50 14.02 2.77
N PHE A 338 -5.25 14.31 3.82
CA PHE A 338 -5.69 13.30 4.78
C PHE A 338 -7.20 13.41 4.98
N GLN A 339 -7.94 12.47 4.39
CA GLN A 339 -9.40 12.37 4.52
C GLN A 339 -10.14 13.67 4.11
N GLY A 340 -9.59 14.39 3.12
CA GLY A 340 -10.10 15.67 2.62
C GLY A 340 -9.57 16.92 3.35
N SER A 341 -8.83 16.75 4.45
CA SER A 341 -8.11 17.83 5.11
C SER A 341 -6.73 18.01 4.49
N ARG A 342 -6.27 19.27 4.43
CA ARG A 342 -5.09 19.71 3.68
C ARG A 342 -4.30 20.75 4.48
N GLU A 343 -4.22 21.99 3.99
CA GLU A 343 -3.47 23.07 4.63
C GLU A 343 -4.04 23.51 6.00
N ASN A 344 -5.28 23.16 6.30
CA ASN A 344 -5.95 23.46 7.57
C ASN A 344 -5.86 22.32 8.59
N LEU A 345 -5.17 21.22 8.25
CA LEU A 345 -4.95 20.13 9.17
C LEU A 345 -4.13 20.60 10.37
N HIS A 346 -4.60 20.30 11.57
CA HIS A 346 -3.86 20.42 12.81
C HIS A 346 -3.84 19.05 13.49
N LEU A 347 -2.65 18.62 13.91
CA LEU A 347 -2.46 17.37 14.62
C LEU A 347 -1.90 17.64 16.01
N VAL A 348 -2.46 16.97 17.01
CA VAL A 348 -1.86 16.83 18.33
C VAL A 348 -1.58 15.36 18.56
N GLU A 349 -0.31 15.00 18.44
CA GLU A 349 0.18 13.65 18.61
C GLU A 349 0.67 13.43 20.05
N ARG A 350 0.48 12.23 20.58
CA ARG A 350 0.95 11.79 21.89
C ARG A 350 1.62 10.43 21.74
N TRP A 351 2.90 10.38 22.04
CA TRP A 351 3.73 9.18 21.94
C TRP A 351 4.16 8.76 23.35
N ARG A 352 3.67 7.60 23.80
CA ARG A 352 3.92 7.09 25.14
C ARG A 352 4.44 5.67 25.10
N ARG A 353 5.62 5.43 25.65
CA ARG A 353 6.14 4.07 25.84
C ARG A 353 5.52 3.47 27.09
N THR A 354 4.63 2.51 26.91
CA THR A 354 3.87 1.88 28.01
C THR A 354 4.66 0.77 28.67
N ASP A 355 5.54 0.09 27.92
CA ASP A 355 6.43 -0.95 28.42
C ASP A 355 7.70 -1.08 27.52
N ALA A 356 8.56 -2.06 27.80
CA ALA A 356 9.80 -2.26 27.04
C ALA A 356 9.60 -2.57 25.55
N LYS A 357 8.41 -3.02 25.15
CA LYS A 357 8.04 -3.54 23.83
C LYS A 357 6.87 -2.80 23.16
N THR A 358 6.23 -1.85 23.83
CA THR A 358 5.01 -1.19 23.32
C THR A 358 5.10 0.34 23.38
N ILE A 359 4.75 1.01 22.29
CA ILE A 359 4.43 2.44 22.25
C ILE A 359 2.94 2.61 21.93
N GLU A 360 2.21 3.31 22.78
CA GLU A 360 0.89 3.85 22.45
C GLU A 360 1.11 5.18 21.69
N TYR A 361 0.64 5.23 20.44
CA TYR A 361 0.55 6.44 19.64
C TYR A 361 -0.91 6.87 19.57
N ALA A 362 -1.22 8.06 20.08
CA ALA A 362 -2.53 8.68 19.94
C ALA A 362 -2.40 9.98 19.14
N VAL A 363 -3.32 10.25 18.22
CA VAL A 363 -3.34 11.52 17.48
C VAL A 363 -4.75 12.06 17.38
N THR A 364 -4.91 13.31 17.81
CA THR A 364 -6.13 14.09 17.60
C THR A 364 -5.96 14.92 16.33
N LEU A 365 -6.94 14.84 15.44
CA LEU A 365 -6.99 15.55 14.17
C LEU A 365 -8.07 16.63 14.25
N GLU A 366 -7.72 17.85 13.85
CA GLU A 366 -8.62 18.99 13.79
C GLU A 366 -8.50 19.69 12.43
N ASP A 367 -9.65 19.92 11.80
CA ASP A 367 -9.80 20.82 10.65
C ASP A 367 -11.29 21.23 10.57
N PRO A 368 -11.66 22.40 11.10
CA PRO A 368 -13.06 22.84 11.13
C PRO A 368 -13.60 23.18 9.73
N MET A 369 -12.74 23.24 8.70
CA MET A 369 -13.16 23.41 7.30
C MET A 369 -13.43 22.07 6.62
N THR A 370 -13.13 20.95 7.28
CA THR A 370 -13.27 19.60 6.75
C THR A 370 -14.26 18.76 7.56
N TRP A 371 -14.13 18.74 8.89
CA TRP A 371 -14.96 17.93 9.79
C TRP A 371 -15.75 18.78 10.77
N THR A 372 -16.92 18.29 11.19
CA THR A 372 -17.78 18.98 12.17
C THR A 372 -17.20 19.00 13.59
N ARG A 373 -16.23 18.13 13.90
CA ARG A 373 -15.48 18.14 15.16
C ARG A 373 -14.11 17.48 15.01
N ALA A 374 -13.22 17.75 15.96
CA ALA A 374 -11.98 16.99 16.11
C ALA A 374 -12.27 15.52 16.48
N TRP A 375 -11.33 14.65 16.15
CA TRP A 375 -11.43 13.21 16.38
C TRP A 375 -10.06 12.60 16.64
N THR A 376 -10.02 11.46 17.34
CA THR A 376 -8.79 10.85 17.84
C THR A 376 -8.65 9.40 17.39
N VAL A 377 -7.44 9.08 16.93
CA VAL A 377 -6.99 7.72 16.61
C VAL A 377 -6.00 7.24 17.67
N LYS A 378 -6.04 5.93 17.97
CA LYS A 378 -5.01 5.23 18.74
C LYS A 378 -4.44 4.05 17.97
N LEU A 379 -3.12 3.91 18.03
CA LEU A 379 -2.35 2.83 17.43
C LEU A 379 -1.29 2.35 18.42
N ASP A 380 -1.30 1.05 18.70
CA ASP A 380 -0.25 0.41 19.49
C ASP A 380 0.85 -0.11 18.56
N LEU A 381 2.08 0.28 18.85
CA LEU A 381 3.26 -0.10 18.09
C LEU A 381 4.11 -1.09 18.86
N SER A 382 4.47 -2.18 18.21
CA SER A 382 5.31 -3.24 18.76
C SER A 382 6.77 -3.03 18.41
N ARG A 383 7.65 -3.23 19.38
CA ARG A 383 9.09 -3.18 19.19
C ARG A 383 9.56 -4.34 18.33
N GLN A 384 10.33 -4.03 17.30
CA GLN A 384 11.05 -5.00 16.48
C GLN A 384 12.45 -5.25 17.03
N GLY A 385 13.00 -6.42 16.73
CA GLY A 385 14.39 -6.71 17.08
C GLY A 385 15.37 -5.89 16.23
N ASP A 386 16.50 -5.51 16.82
CA ASP A 386 17.53 -4.66 16.19
C ASP A 386 18.38 -5.38 15.12
N LYS A 387 17.85 -6.45 14.52
CA LYS A 387 18.51 -7.16 13.41
C LYS A 387 18.63 -6.22 12.21
N GLY A 388 19.75 -6.30 11.49
CA GLY A 388 19.92 -5.58 10.22
C GLY A 388 18.80 -5.89 9.22
N ASN A 389 18.52 -4.95 8.31
CA ASN A 389 17.52 -5.03 7.23
C ASN A 389 16.04 -5.07 7.69
N ARG A 390 15.73 -4.57 8.89
CA ARG A 390 14.34 -4.34 9.33
C ARG A 390 13.74 -3.02 8.83
N VAL A 391 14.58 -2.09 8.43
CA VAL A 391 14.21 -0.77 7.90
C VAL A 391 15.11 -0.48 6.71
N TYR A 392 14.51 -0.16 5.58
CA TYR A 392 15.20 0.27 4.36
C TYR A 392 15.20 1.80 4.31
N LYS A 393 16.35 2.39 4.60
CA LYS A 393 16.50 3.85 4.71
C LYS A 393 16.57 4.59 3.39
N GLU A 394 16.68 3.86 2.29
CA GLU A 394 16.82 4.42 0.95
C GLU A 394 15.45 4.43 0.27
N PRO A 395 14.81 5.61 0.09
CA PRO A 395 13.61 5.71 -0.71
C PRO A 395 13.95 5.48 -2.18
N ARG A 396 13.78 4.24 -2.64
CA ARG A 396 14.06 3.84 -4.04
C ARG A 396 12.92 4.13 -5.00
N CYS A 397 11.80 4.70 -4.55
CA CYS A 397 10.68 4.94 -5.45
C CYS A 397 11.09 5.79 -6.67
N HIS A 398 11.98 6.78 -6.50
CA HIS A 398 12.49 7.57 -7.63
C HIS A 398 13.50 6.81 -8.50
N GLU A 399 14.28 5.91 -7.89
CA GLU A 399 15.28 5.09 -8.59
C GLU A 399 14.58 4.01 -9.41
N GLY A 400 14.57 4.17 -10.74
CA GLY A 400 13.89 3.24 -11.64
C GLY A 400 12.40 3.53 -11.85
N ASN A 401 11.92 4.73 -11.51
CA ASN A 401 10.59 5.20 -11.91
C ASN A 401 10.54 5.54 -13.42
N TYR A 402 10.63 4.52 -14.26
CA TYR A 402 10.43 4.63 -15.71
C TYR A 402 8.95 4.80 -16.06
N GLY A 403 8.04 4.46 -15.13
CA GLY A 403 6.60 4.57 -15.32
C GLY A 403 6.16 6.00 -15.59
N MET A 404 6.61 6.96 -14.78
CA MET A 404 6.27 8.39 -14.96
C MET A 404 6.64 8.95 -16.35
N PRO A 405 7.91 8.90 -16.81
CA PRO A 405 8.26 9.39 -18.13
C PRO A 405 7.59 8.57 -19.25
N ALA A 406 7.40 7.25 -19.07
CA ALA A 406 6.72 6.43 -20.06
C ALA A 406 5.23 6.78 -20.21
N LEU A 407 4.52 7.05 -19.10
CA LEU A 407 3.11 7.48 -19.13
C LEU A 407 2.95 8.81 -19.85
N LEU A 408 3.80 9.79 -19.55
CA LEU A 408 3.77 11.10 -20.21
C LEU A 408 4.15 11.00 -21.69
N HIS A 409 5.19 10.22 -22.02
CA HIS A 409 5.60 10.01 -23.41
C HIS A 409 4.53 9.25 -24.21
N GLY A 410 3.94 8.20 -23.63
CA GLY A 410 2.86 7.42 -24.21
C GLY A 410 1.65 8.29 -24.57
N ALA A 411 1.24 9.19 -23.68
CA ALA A 411 0.15 10.14 -23.95
C ALA A 411 0.45 11.01 -25.19
N ARG A 412 1.68 11.51 -25.34
CA ARG A 412 2.08 12.29 -26.53
C ARG A 412 2.11 11.44 -27.81
N ILE A 413 2.47 10.16 -27.71
CA ILE A 413 2.38 9.22 -28.84
C ILE A 413 0.93 9.02 -29.27
N GLU A 414 0.01 8.82 -28.32
CA GLU A 414 -1.43 8.64 -28.59
C GLU A 414 -2.05 9.89 -29.23
N GLU A 415 -1.70 11.08 -28.73
CA GLU A 415 -2.12 12.36 -29.31
C GLU A 415 -1.63 12.54 -30.75
N LYS A 416 -0.35 12.23 -31.01
CA LYS A 416 0.21 12.26 -32.35
C LYS A 416 -0.50 11.27 -33.27
N ALA A 417 -0.75 10.05 -32.80
CA ALA A 417 -1.47 9.05 -33.58
C ALA A 417 -2.90 9.52 -33.91
N TYR A 418 -3.60 10.15 -32.98
CA TYR A 418 -4.91 10.74 -33.24
C TYR A 418 -4.86 11.89 -34.26
N ALA A 419 -3.90 12.81 -34.12
CA ALA A 419 -3.71 13.94 -35.05
C ALA A 419 -3.40 13.47 -36.48
N GLU A 420 -2.78 12.31 -36.64
CA GLU A 420 -2.50 11.65 -37.93
C GLU A 420 -3.61 10.69 -38.38
N HIS A 421 -4.75 10.64 -37.68
CA HIS A 421 -5.89 9.75 -37.94
C HIS A 421 -5.57 8.24 -37.84
N ARG A 422 -4.58 7.87 -37.03
CA ARG A 422 -4.11 6.49 -36.82
C ARG A 422 -4.53 5.86 -35.48
N GLY A 423 -5.28 6.58 -34.64
CA GLY A 423 -5.72 6.10 -33.33
C GLY A 423 -6.98 6.79 -32.82
N PRO A 424 -7.60 6.26 -31.75
CA PRO A 424 -8.76 6.90 -31.11
C PRO A 424 -8.36 8.23 -30.47
N HIS A 425 -9.35 9.09 -30.23
CA HIS A 425 -9.13 10.34 -29.52
C HIS A 425 -8.68 10.05 -28.07
N PRO A 426 -7.56 10.59 -27.54
CA PRO A 426 -7.06 10.23 -26.20
C PRO A 426 -8.08 10.44 -25.07
N ALA A 427 -8.91 11.48 -25.16
CA ALA A 427 -10.01 11.72 -24.21
C ALA A 427 -11.14 10.65 -24.20
N THR A 428 -11.20 9.73 -25.17
CA THR A 428 -12.16 8.61 -25.15
C THR A 428 -11.60 7.38 -24.45
N ILE A 429 -10.32 7.41 -24.04
CA ILE A 429 -9.65 6.31 -23.37
C ILE A 429 -9.70 6.56 -21.86
N CYS A 430 -9.97 5.49 -21.13
CA CYS A 430 -9.77 5.46 -19.69
C CYS A 430 -8.32 5.07 -19.41
N ASN A 431 -7.53 5.98 -18.84
CA ASN A 431 -6.18 5.66 -18.38
C ASN A 431 -6.19 5.44 -16.86
N SER A 432 -5.30 4.56 -16.40
CA SER A 432 -4.96 4.42 -14.96
C SER A 432 -6.18 4.20 -14.05
N GLY A 433 -7.05 3.26 -14.40
CA GLY A 433 -8.28 2.98 -13.66
C GLY A 433 -9.33 4.10 -13.74
N CYS A 434 -9.32 4.87 -14.82
CA CYS A 434 -10.24 5.96 -15.13
C CYS A 434 -10.09 7.16 -14.17
N GLY A 435 -8.87 7.44 -13.70
CA GLY A 435 -8.57 8.62 -12.90
C GLY A 435 -9.49 8.82 -11.70
N GLY A 436 -9.34 7.99 -10.67
CA GLY A 436 -10.13 8.08 -9.44
C GLY A 436 -9.58 9.13 -8.47
N ILE A 437 -10.15 10.34 -8.45
CA ILE A 437 -9.82 11.37 -7.44
C ILE A 437 -10.16 10.89 -6.01
N GLU A 438 -11.15 10.01 -5.89
CA GLU A 438 -11.62 9.50 -4.59
C GLU A 438 -10.87 8.24 -4.12
N ASN A 439 -10.04 7.59 -4.95
CA ASN A 439 -9.46 6.28 -4.62
C ASN A 439 -8.40 6.31 -3.49
N PHE A 440 -7.94 7.49 -3.04
CA PHE A 440 -7.10 7.62 -1.84
C PHE A 440 -7.87 7.96 -0.56
N GLN A 441 -9.15 8.36 -0.67
CA GLN A 441 -10.09 8.38 0.46
C GLN A 441 -10.61 6.98 0.76
N VAL A 442 -10.63 6.10 -0.25
CA VAL A 442 -10.87 4.66 -0.11
C VAL A 442 -9.63 3.91 0.41
N GLY A 443 -8.93 4.53 1.36
CA GLY A 443 -8.07 3.79 2.27
C GLY A 443 -8.95 3.30 3.42
N VAL A 444 -9.11 1.99 3.52
CA VAL A 444 -9.69 1.22 4.63
C VAL A 444 -11.19 0.87 4.60
N ASP A 445 -12.05 1.51 3.79
CA ASP A 445 -13.49 1.14 3.74
C ASP A 445 -13.87 0.09 2.67
N ASP A 446 -13.25 0.05 1.47
CA ASP A 446 -13.67 -0.88 0.38
C ASP A 446 -12.82 -2.17 0.21
N VAL A 447 -11.86 -2.47 1.10
CA VAL A 447 -11.35 -3.87 1.18
C VAL A 447 -12.45 -4.80 1.77
N GLN A 448 -13.61 -4.26 2.14
CA GLN A 448 -14.79 -5.02 2.53
C GLN A 448 -15.72 -5.41 1.36
N VAL A 449 -15.37 -5.13 0.09
CA VAL A 449 -16.11 -5.71 -1.05
C VAL A 449 -15.64 -7.14 -1.31
N GLU A 450 -15.96 -8.07 -0.39
CA GLU A 450 -16.28 -9.47 -0.70
C GLU A 450 -16.73 -10.34 0.51
N GLU A 451 -17.01 -9.80 1.69
CA GLU A 451 -17.57 -10.61 2.81
C GLU A 451 -19.11 -10.77 2.75
N SER A 452 -19.79 -10.19 1.76
CA SER A 452 -21.25 -10.25 1.62
C SER A 452 -21.78 -11.26 0.60
N ARG A 453 -20.96 -12.19 0.08
CA ARG A 453 -21.52 -13.34 -0.65
C ARG A 453 -22.09 -14.33 0.38
N PRO A 454 -23.39 -14.65 0.34
CA PRO A 454 -23.88 -15.80 1.07
C PRO A 454 -23.16 -17.03 0.51
N VAL A 455 -22.50 -17.79 1.39
CA VAL A 455 -22.18 -19.20 1.11
C VAL A 455 -23.53 -19.91 0.95
N GLY A 456 -23.96 -20.11 -0.30
CA GLY A 456 -25.23 -20.77 -0.55
C GLY A 456 -25.52 -21.00 -2.03
N GLY A 457 -25.47 -22.27 -2.44
CA GLY A 457 -26.09 -22.76 -3.67
C GLY A 457 -25.16 -23.64 -4.48
N ARG A 458 -25.41 -24.96 -4.47
CA ARG A 458 -24.86 -25.92 -5.43
C ARG A 458 -25.19 -25.55 -6.87
#